data_AF-A0A317YM55-F1
#
_entry.id   AF-A0A317YM55-F1
#
_cell.length_a   1.000
_cell.length_b   1.000
_cell.length_c   1.000
_cell.angle_alpha   90.00
_cell.angle_beta   90.00
_cell.angle_gamma   90.00
#
_symmetry.space_group_name_H-M   'P 1'
#
loop_
_entity.id
_entity.type
_entity.pdbx_description
1 polymer ?
#
loop_
_entity_poly.entity_id
_entity_poly.type
_entity_poly.pdbx_seq_one_letter_code
_entity_poly.pdbx_strand_id
1 'polypeptide(L)' 'INGKDAFKLYDTYGFPIELTEEIAVQAGLKVDMTTFESEMQQQRDRARQARQNSQSMQVQSEVLKNIT' A
#
# COMPACT_ATOMS: atom_id res chain seq x y z
N ILE A 1 -16.92 5.65 7.00
CA ILE A 1 -15.74 6.09 6.22
C ILE A 1 -15.24 4.91 5.43
N ASN A 2 -15.04 5.08 4.12
CA ASN A 2 -14.54 4.01 3.27
C ASN A 2 -13.11 3.64 3.68
N GLY A 3 -12.80 2.35 3.80
CA GLY A 3 -11.45 1.89 4.17
C GLY A 3 -10.37 2.38 3.20
N LYS A 4 -10.72 2.65 1.94
CA LYS A 4 -9.81 3.29 0.97
C LYS A 4 -9.39 4.71 1.35
N ASP A 5 -10.32 5.51 1.89
CA ASP A 5 -10.02 6.89 2.29
C ASP A 5 -9.13 6.89 3.55
N ALA A 6 -9.45 6.00 4.50
CA ALA A 6 -8.64 5.78 5.69
C ALA A 6 -7.23 5.26 5.31
N PHE A 7 -7.14 4.36 4.33
CA PHE A 7 -5.87 3.88 3.79
C PHE A 7 -5.05 5.02 3.17
N LYS A 8 -5.69 5.93 2.42
CA LYS A 8 -5.00 7.08 1.84
C LYS A 8 -4.49 8.06 2.90
N LEU A 9 -5.27 8.30 3.96
CA LEU A 9 -4.84 9.09 5.12
C LEU A 9 -3.61 8.48 5.78
N TYR A 10 -3.59 7.15 5.94
CA TYR A 10 -2.46 6.43 6.49
C TYR A 10 -1.22 6.45 5.57
N ASP A 11 -1.38 6.02 4.32
CA ASP A 11 -0.27 5.78 3.39
C ASP A 11 0.31 7.08 2.79
N THR A 12 -0.56 8.01 2.37
CA THR A 12 -0.12 9.25 1.71
C THR A 12 0.15 10.37 2.69
N TYR A 13 -0.69 10.51 3.71
CA TYR A 13 -0.60 11.64 4.65
C TYR A 13 0.08 11.26 5.98
N GLY A 14 0.34 9.97 6.23
CA GLY A 14 0.98 9.50 7.46
C GLY A 14 0.09 9.61 8.70
N PHE A 15 -1.23 9.75 8.54
CA PHE A 15 -2.16 9.87 9.66
C PHE A 15 -2.38 8.51 10.34
N PRO A 16 -2.32 8.43 11.68
CA PRO A 16 -2.67 7.21 12.40
C PRO A 16 -4.10 6.78 12.10
N ILE A 17 -4.30 5.48 11.88
CA ILE A 17 -5.64 4.90 11.70
C ILE A 17 -6.49 5.08 12.97
N GLU A 18 -5.85 5.03 14.15
CA GLU A 18 -6.49 5.28 15.45
C GLU A 18 -7.15 6.67 15.50
N LEU A 19 -6.43 7.70 15.06
CA LEU A 19 -6.97 9.06 15.02
C LEU A 19 -8.12 9.18 14.01
N THR A 20 -8.00 8.50 12.88
CA THR A 20 -9.06 8.46 11.86
C THR A 20 -10.31 7.76 12.40
N GLU A 21 -10.13 6.70 13.21
CA GLU A 21 -11.20 5.98 13.88
C GLU A 21 -11.86 6.81 14.97
N GLU A 22 -11.08 7.49 15.83
CA GLU A 22 -11.62 8.40 16.85
C GLU A 22 -12.48 9.51 16.25
N ILE A 23 -12.01 10.16 15.19
CA ILE A 23 -12.75 11.21 14.49
C ILE A 23 -14.02 10.64 13.85
N ALA A 24 -13.94 9.45 13.24
CA ALA A 24 -15.10 8.79 12.66
C ALA A 24 -16.16 8.51 13.73
N VAL A 25 -15.76 7.93 14.87
CA VAL A 25 -16.66 7.59 15.97
C VAL A 25 -17.30 8.84 16.56
N GLN A 26 -16.54 9.92 16.74
CA GLN A 26 -17.10 11.21 17.18
C GLN A 26 -18.12 11.78 16.19
N ALA A 27 -17.93 11.56 14.89
CA ALA A 27 -18.90 11.91 13.85
C ALA A 27 -20.06 10.91 13.71
N GLY A 28 -20.13 9.86 14.55
CA GLY A 28 -21.13 8.80 14.45
C GLY A 28 -20.93 7.85 13.25
N LEU A 29 -19.74 7.85 12.65
CA LEU A 29 -19.34 7.04 11.52
C LEU A 29 -18.43 5.89 11.98
N LYS A 30 -18.51 4.74 11.30
CA LYS A 30 -17.53 3.67 11.44
C LYS A 30 -16.53 3.67 10.29
N VAL A 31 -15.27 3.39 10.59
CA VAL A 31 -14.24 3.10 9.59
C VAL A 31 -14.37 1.64 9.18
N ASP A 32 -14.32 1.38 7.88
CA ASP A 32 -14.28 0.01 7.36
C ASP A 32 -12.83 -0.52 7.42
N MET A 33 -12.53 -1.18 8.54
CA MET A 33 -11.22 -1.80 8.77
C MET A 33 -10.96 -2.98 7.83
N THR A 34 -11.99 -3.68 7.38
CA THR A 34 -11.84 -4.84 6.49
C THR A 34 -11.32 -4.41 5.13
N THR A 35 -11.86 -3.32 4.60
CA THR A 35 -11.37 -2.70 3.36
C THR A 35 -9.97 -2.10 3.54
N PHE A 36 -9.69 -1.48 4.70
CA PHE A 36 -8.34 -0.96 5.00
C PHE A 36 -7.27 -2.06 5.01
N GLU A 37 -7.51 -3.18 5.69
CA GLU A 37 -6.58 -4.32 5.73
C GLU A 37 -6.35 -4.93 4.34
N SER A 38 -7.40 -5.03 3.53
CA SER A 38 -7.31 -5.50 2.14
C SER A 38 -6.40 -4.60 1.29
N GLU A 39 -6.54 -3.28 1.39
CA GLU A 39 -5.66 -2.32 0.68
C GLU A 39 -4.21 -2.42 1.17
N MET A 40 -3.99 -2.60 2.48
CA MET A 40 -2.67 -2.80 3.08
C MET A 40 -2.00 -4.08 2.55
N GLN A 41 -2.76 -5.16 2.42
CA GLN A 41 -2.28 -6.42 1.85
C GLN A 41 -1.94 -6.27 0.36
N GLN A 42 -2.82 -5.62 -0.42
CA GLN A 42 -2.54 -5.33 -1.83
C GLN A 42 -1.30 -4.46 -2.03
N GLN A 43 -1.07 -3.47 -1.16
CA GLN A 43 0.14 -2.65 -1.20
C GLN A 43 1.39 -3.50 -0.92
N ARG A 44 1.34 -4.38 0.08
CA ARG A 44 2.44 -5.33 0.36
C ARG A 44 2.73 -6.24 -0.84
N ASP A 45 1.69 -6.75 -1.49
CA ASP A 45 1.84 -7.62 -2.64
C ASP A 45 2.41 -6.85 -3.84
N ARG A 46 1.95 -5.61 -4.09
CA ARG A 46 2.57 -4.70 -5.09
C ARG A 46 4.04 -4.45 -4.79
N ALA A 47 4.40 -4.17 -3.54
CA ALA A 47 5.80 -3.94 -3.16
C ALA A 47 6.67 -5.19 -3.35
N ARG A 48 6.13 -6.39 -3.10
CA ARG A 48 6.82 -7.67 -3.37
C ARG A 48 7.02 -7.89 -4.87
N GLN A 49 5.98 -7.67 -5.67
CA GLN A 49 6.06 -7.81 -7.13
C GLN A 49 7.03 -6.80 -7.75
N ALA A 50 7.03 -5.55 -7.29
CA ALA A 50 7.97 -4.53 -7.76
C ALA A 50 9.43 -4.94 -7.49
N ARG A 51 9.72 -5.54 -6.33
CA ARG A 51 11.06 -6.08 -6.02
C ARG A 51 11.45 -7.23 -6.95
N GLN A 52 10.56 -8.19 -7.18
CA GLN A 52 10.81 -9.30 -8.11
C GLN A 52 11.08 -8.79 -9.53
N ASN A 53 10.31 -7.81 -10.00
CA ASN A 53 10.45 -7.27 -11.36
C ASN A 53 11.74 -6.43 -11.54
N SER A 54 12.19 -5.78 -10.46
CA SER A 54 13.48 -5.07 -10.45
C SER A 54 14.65 -6.06 -10.59
N GLN A 55 14.55 -7.21 -9.92
CA GLN A 55 15.58 -8.25 -9.93
C GLN A 55 15.67 -8.95 -11.30
N SER A 56 14.54 -9.20 -11.98
CA SER A 56 14.50 -9.77 -13.33
C SER A 56 15.03 -8.80 -14.40
N MET A 57 14.74 -7.49 -14.27
CA MET A 57 15.31 -6.45 -15.15
C MET A 57 16.84 -6.34 -15.02
N GLN A 58 17.36 -6.49 -13.80
CA GLN A 58 18.80 -6.44 -13.56
C GLN A 58 19.54 -7.60 -14.24
N VAL A 59 19.01 -8.82 -14.18
CA VAL A 59 19.60 -9.99 -14.87
C VAL A 59 19.61 -9.81 -16.40
N GLN A 60 18.53 -9.28 -16.99
CA GLN A 60 18.49 -9.02 -18.44
C GLN A 60 19.51 -7.98 -18.89
N SER A 61 19.75 -6.96 -18.07
CA SER A 61 20.75 -5.92 -18.36
C SER A 61 22.20 -6.45 -18.36
N GLU A 62 22.52 -7.43 -17.52
CA GLU A 62 23.84 -8.06 -17.49
C GLU A 62 24.06 -8.98 -18.70
N VAL A 63 23.03 -9.74 -19.12
CA VAL A 63 23.11 -10.60 -20.31
C VAL A 63 23.32 -9.77 -21.59
N LEU A 64 22.65 -8.63 -21.73
CA LEU A 64 22.81 -7.74 -22.89
C LEU A 64 24.21 -7.11 -22.95
N LYS A 65 24.80 -6.76 -21.81
CA LYS A 65 26.18 -6.23 -21.74
C LYS A 65 27.25 -7.23 -22.16
N ASN A 66 27.00 -8.53 -22.05
CA ASN A 66 27.97 -9.57 -22.41
C ASN A 66 27.93 -9.96 -23.89
N ILE A 67 26.95 -9.47 -24.65
CA ILE A 67 26.75 -9.81 -26.08
C ILE A 67 27.18 -8.64 -27.00
N THR A 68 27.36 -7.43 -26.46
CA THR A 68 27.89 -6.25 -27.19
C THR A 68 29.35 -6.03 -26.85
#